data_AF-A0A7W7PYC5-F1
#
_entry.id   AF-A0A7W7PYC5-F1
#
_cell.length_a   1.000
_cell.length_b   1.000
_cell.length_c   1.000
_cell.angle_alpha   90.00
_cell.angle_beta   90.00
_cell.angle_gamma   90.00
#
_symmetry.space_group_name_H-M   'P 1'
#
loop_
_entity.id
_entity.type
_entity.pdbx_description
1 polymer ?
#
loop_
_entity_poly.entity_id
_entity_poly.type
_entity_poly.pdbx_seq_one_letter_code
_entity_poly.pdbx_strand_id
1 'polypeptide(L)'
;MEFVNNPSTGLQVGVSVALLVVDLLVLVGLLYGFGIYGWADGFNGGNVPEAPGFAWRAMWFLAGGAAVTGGGLLALRWPVPGTVQLLTLGGGAVLFACLAASAR
;
A
#
# COMPACT_ATOMS: atom_id res chain seq x y z
N MET A 1 -10.66 35.39 -14.00
CA MET A 1 -9.36 34.70 -13.87
C MET A 1 -9.38 34.00 -12.52
N GLU A 2 -9.62 32.69 -12.49
CA GLU A 2 -9.52 31.91 -11.26
C GLU A 2 -8.06 31.85 -10.82
N PHE A 3 -7.75 32.39 -9.64
CA PHE A 3 -6.48 32.10 -8.98
C PHE A 3 -6.53 30.63 -8.53
N VAL A 4 -6.03 29.73 -9.37
CA VAL A 4 -5.73 28.36 -8.93
C VAL A 4 -4.59 28.47 -7.94
N ASN A 5 -4.95 28.57 -6.66
CA ASN A 5 -4.02 28.69 -5.55
C ASN A 5 -3.38 27.32 -5.35
N ASN A 6 -2.34 27.02 -6.13
CA ASN A 6 -1.65 25.74 -6.05
C ASN A 6 -1.17 25.51 -4.61
N PRO A 7 -1.39 24.31 -4.03
CA PRO A 7 -0.99 24.04 -2.66
C PRO A 7 0.51 24.26 -2.51
N SER A 8 0.90 25.01 -1.47
CA SER A 8 2.31 25.35 -1.24
C SER A 8 3.18 24.10 -1.12
N THR A 9 4.43 24.18 -1.60
CA THR A 9 5.36 23.05 -1.56
C THR A 9 5.57 22.51 -0.14
N GLY A 10 5.65 23.40 0.85
CA GLY A 10 5.78 22.99 2.26
C GLY A 10 4.58 22.19 2.77
N LEU A 11 3.36 22.58 2.39
CA LEU A 11 2.14 21.84 2.72
C LEU A 11 2.10 20.47 2.03
N GLN A 12 2.45 20.43 0.74
CA GLN A 12 2.52 19.17 0.00
C GLN A 12 3.52 18.19 0.63
N VAL A 13 4.69 18.66 1.04
CA VAL A 13 5.70 17.84 1.72
C VAL A 13 5.19 17.38 3.09
N GLY A 14 4.61 18.26 3.90
CA GLY A 14 4.06 17.90 5.21
C GLY A 14 2.97 16.83 5.13
N VAL A 15 2.03 16.98 4.19
CA VAL A 15 1.00 15.97 3.92
C VAL A 15 1.62 14.67 3.40
N SER A 16 2.63 14.75 2.53
CA SER A 16 3.34 13.56 2.03
C SER A 16 3.98 12.76 3.16
N VAL A 17 4.64 13.43 4.10
CA VAL A 17 5.29 12.78 5.26
C VAL A 17 4.26 12.13 6.17
N ALA A 18 3.16 12.84 6.48
CA ALA A 18 2.10 12.30 7.32
C ALA A 18 1.45 11.05 6.70
N LEU A 19 1.11 11.11 5.41
CA LEU A 19 0.56 9.97 4.68
C LEU A 19 1.56 8.81 4.59
N LEU A 20 2.83 9.09 4.32
CA LEU A 20 3.87 8.07 4.26
C LEU A 20 4.00 7.29 5.56
N VAL A 21 3.94 7.96 6.72
CA VAL A 21 3.97 7.28 8.03
C VAL A 21 2.77 6.33 8.17
N VAL A 22 1.58 6.75 7.76
CA VAL A 22 0.38 5.90 7.77
C VAL A 22 0.55 4.70 6.84
N ASP A 23 1.02 4.93 5.61
CA ASP A 23 1.25 3.87 4.62
C ASP A 23 2.25 2.83 5.16
N LEU A 24 3.34 3.28 5.82
CA LEU A 24 4.32 2.39 6.43
C LEU A 24 3.73 1.57 7.58
N LEU A 25 2.89 2.16 8.43
CA LEU A 25 2.21 1.41 9.50
C LEU A 25 1.30 0.33 8.94
N VAL A 26 0.56 0.64 7.87
CA VAL A 26 -0.29 -0.34 7.17
C VAL A 26 0.57 -1.46 6.58
N LEU A 27 1.66 -1.14 5.88
CA LEU A 27 2.55 -2.14 5.28
C LEU A 27 3.19 -3.05 6.33
N VAL A 28 3.66 -2.49 7.44
CA VAL A 28 4.22 -3.28 8.56
C VAL A 28 3.15 -4.20 9.15
N GLY A 29 1.93 -3.71 9.37
CA GLY A 29 0.82 -4.52 9.87
C GLY A 29 0.47 -5.68 8.93
N LEU A 30 0.41 -5.43 7.63
CA LEU A 30 0.16 -6.46 6.62
C LEU A 30 1.29 -7.49 6.56
N LEU A 31 2.56 -7.05 6.61
CA LEU A 31 3.71 -7.96 6.60
C LEU A 31 3.74 -8.84 7.85
N TYR A 32 3.45 -8.26 9.01
CA TYR A 32 3.33 -8.99 10.25
C TYR A 32 2.21 -10.03 10.19
N GLY A 33 1.03 -9.65 9.68
CA GLY A 33 -0.09 -10.56 9.45
C GLY A 33 0.28 -11.72 8.52
N PHE A 34 0.89 -11.43 7.37
CA PHE A 34 1.37 -12.45 6.44
C PHE A 34 2.37 -13.40 7.10
N GLY A 35 3.28 -12.88 7.93
CA GLY A 35 4.23 -13.69 8.70
C GLY A 35 3.54 -14.65 9.68
N ILE A 36 2.47 -14.20 10.36
CA ILE A 36 1.67 -15.06 11.25
C ILE A 36 1.01 -16.19 10.46
N TYR A 37 0.35 -15.88 9.34
CA TYR A 37 -0.29 -16.89 8.50
C TYR A 37 0.75 -17.88 7.96
N GLY A 38 1.90 -17.41 7.47
CA GLY A 38 2.97 -18.29 6.99
C GLY A 38 3.58 -19.16 8.08
N TRP A 39 3.73 -18.64 9.30
CA TRP A 39 4.17 -19.43 10.46
C TRP A 39 3.13 -20.52 10.80
N ALA A 40 1.84 -20.17 10.84
CA ALA A 40 0.76 -21.11 11.12
C ALA A 40 0.64 -22.21 10.05
N ASP A 41 0.77 -21.86 8.77
CA ASP A 41 0.76 -22.81 7.65
C ASP A 41 1.86 -23.87 7.81
N GLY A 42 3.02 -23.51 8.35
CA GLY A 42 4.13 -24.44 8.62
C GLY A 42 3.80 -25.57 9.61
N PHE A 43 2.81 -25.37 10.49
CA PHE A 43 2.35 -26.41 11.42
C PHE A 43 1.18 -27.23 10.85
N ASN A 44 0.54 -26.75 9.78
CA ASN A 44 -0.69 -27.31 9.20
C ASN A 44 -0.45 -28.00 7.86
N GLY A 45 0.55 -28.87 7.77
CA GLY A 45 0.98 -29.53 6.51
C GLY A 45 -0.05 -30.41 5.79
N GLY A 46 -1.25 -30.60 6.35
CA GLY A 46 -2.37 -31.31 5.70
C GLY A 46 -3.45 -30.39 5.10
N ASN A 47 -3.42 -29.09 5.36
CA ASN A 47 -4.41 -28.11 4.89
C ASN A 47 -3.85 -27.19 3.81
N VAL A 48 -4.73 -26.54 3.05
CA VAL A 48 -4.33 -25.54 2.05
C VAL A 48 -3.73 -24.33 2.76
N PRO A 49 -2.53 -23.85 2.36
CA PRO A 49 -1.89 -22.68 2.97
C PRO A 49 -2.75 -21.42 2.86
N GLU A 50 -2.89 -20.67 3.96
CA GLU A 50 -3.69 -19.44 4.03
C GLU A 50 -2.89 -18.18 3.69
N ALA A 51 -1.57 -18.19 3.91
CA ALA A 51 -0.69 -17.05 3.65
C ALA A 51 -0.76 -16.50 2.21
N PRO A 52 -0.80 -17.33 1.14
CA PRO A 52 -0.92 -16.83 -0.24
C PRO A 52 -2.25 -16.09 -0.46
N GLY A 53 -3.33 -16.58 0.15
CA GLY A 53 -4.66 -15.95 0.09
C GLY A 53 -4.69 -14.61 0.81
N PHE A 54 -4.04 -14.51 1.97
CA PHE A 54 -3.86 -13.25 2.67
C PHE A 54 -3.05 -12.25 1.83
N ALA A 55 -1.92 -12.68 1.25
CA ALA A 55 -1.09 -11.83 0.41
C ALA A 55 -1.85 -11.29 -0.81
N TRP A 56 -2.67 -12.12 -1.46
CA TRP A 56 -3.51 -11.69 -2.58
C TRP A 56 -4.51 -10.60 -2.18
N ARG A 57 -5.15 -10.73 -1.00
CA ARG A 57 -6.07 -9.71 -0.49
C ARG A 57 -5.33 -8.41 -0.14
N ALA A 58 -4.16 -8.52 0.49
CA ALA A 58 -3.31 -7.39 0.82
C ALA A 58 -2.86 -6.63 -0.44
N MET A 59 -2.48 -7.35 -1.50
CA MET A 59 -2.17 -6.77 -2.81
C MET A 59 -3.34 -5.91 -3.33
N TRP A 60 -4.55 -6.46 -3.40
CA TRP A 60 -5.70 -5.71 -3.91
C TRP A 60 -6.09 -4.52 -3.04
N PHE A 61 -5.96 -4.67 -1.72
CA PHE A 61 -6.18 -3.57 -0.78
C PHE A 61 -5.20 -2.41 -1.04
N LEU A 62 -3.92 -2.71 -1.19
CA LEU A 62 -2.88 -1.71 -1.45
C LEU A 62 -3.01 -1.11 -2.86
N ALA A 63 -3.30 -1.91 -3.87
CA ALA A 63 -3.50 -1.44 -5.24
C ALA A 63 -4.73 -0.51 -5.35
N GLY A 64 -5.84 -0.88 -4.71
CA GLY A 64 -7.04 -0.05 -4.61
C GLY A 64 -6.76 1.24 -3.83
N GLY A 65 -6.05 1.14 -2.71
CA GLY A 65 -5.59 2.27 -1.92
C GLY A 65 -4.78 3.25 -2.77
N ALA A 66 -3.75 2.76 -3.48
CA ALA A 66 -2.92 3.57 -4.37
C ALA A 66 -3.74 4.29 -5.45
N ALA A 67 -4.68 3.59 -6.09
CA ALA A 67 -5.52 4.17 -7.12
C ALA A 67 -6.42 5.30 -6.57
N VAL A 68 -7.07 5.08 -5.43
CA VAL A 68 -8.01 6.05 -4.84
C VAL A 68 -7.27 7.25 -4.26
N THR A 69 -6.23 7.02 -3.46
CA THR A 69 -5.52 8.09 -2.74
C THR A 69 -4.46 8.75 -3.60
N GLY A 70 -3.52 7.98 -4.15
CA GLY A 70 -2.47 8.48 -5.03
C GLY A 70 -3.05 9.08 -6.31
N GLY A 71 -3.92 8.33 -7.00
CA GLY A 71 -4.63 8.82 -8.19
C GLY A 71 -5.53 10.03 -7.89
N GLY A 72 -6.24 10.01 -6.76
CA GLY A 72 -7.07 11.13 -6.33
C GLY A 72 -6.27 12.41 -6.06
N LEU A 73 -5.15 12.30 -5.34
CA LEU A 73 -4.25 13.43 -5.07
C LEU A 73 -3.64 13.99 -6.36
N LEU A 74 -3.24 13.13 -7.30
CA LEU A 74 -2.78 13.58 -8.62
C LEU A 74 -3.88 14.32 -9.39
N ALA A 75 -5.11 13.79 -9.39
CA ALA A 75 -6.25 14.44 -10.05
C ALA A 75 -6.57 15.81 -9.43
N LEU A 76 -6.38 15.97 -8.12
CA LEU A 76 -6.54 17.23 -7.39
C LEU A 76 -5.38 18.21 -7.57
N ARG A 77 -4.38 17.89 -8.40
CA ARG A 77 -3.14 18.67 -8.60
C ARG A 77 -2.27 18.77 -7.34
N TRP A 78 -2.22 17.71 -6.55
CA TRP A 78 -1.25 17.51 -5.47
C TRP A 78 -0.20 16.47 -5.91
N PRO A 79 0.74 16.86 -6.81
CA PRO A 79 1.64 15.92 -7.45
C PRO A 79 2.54 15.18 -6.47
N VAL A 80 3.13 15.88 -5.50
CA VAL A 80 4.10 15.29 -4.57
C VAL A 80 3.49 14.17 -3.72
N PRO A 81 2.43 14.41 -2.92
CA PRO A 81 1.86 13.35 -2.11
C PRO A 81 1.17 12.28 -2.95
N GLY A 82 0.61 12.64 -4.12
CA GLY A 82 0.02 11.66 -5.04
C GLY A 82 1.04 10.67 -5.59
N THR A 83 2.22 11.14 -6.01
CA THR A 83 3.31 10.26 -6.45
C THR A 83 3.85 9.40 -5.31
N VAL A 84 4.04 9.97 -4.11
CA VAL A 84 4.51 9.20 -2.94
C VAL A 84 3.53 8.08 -2.59
N GLN A 85 2.23 8.37 -2.54
CA GLN A 85 1.17 7.39 -2.31
C GLN A 85 1.19 6.26 -3.35
N LEU A 86 1.28 6.61 -4.64
CA LEU A 86 1.36 5.61 -5.71
C LEU A 86 2.59 4.72 -5.59
N LEU A 87 3.76 5.28 -5.30
CA LEU A 87 4.99 4.50 -5.18
C LEU A 87 4.98 3.60 -3.95
N THR A 88 4.57 4.12 -2.80
CA THR A 88 4.57 3.37 -1.54
C THR A 88 3.52 2.26 -1.55
N LEU A 89 2.25 2.60 -1.80
CA LEU A 89 1.17 1.62 -1.82
C LEU A 89 1.27 0.70 -3.04
N GLY A 90 1.62 1.24 -4.21
CA GLY A 90 1.83 0.45 -5.42
C GLY A 90 3.02 -0.50 -5.30
N GLY A 91 4.14 -0.04 -4.74
CA GLY A 91 5.30 -0.90 -4.43
C GLY A 91 4.95 -1.99 -3.42
N GLY A 92 4.18 -1.65 -2.38
CA GLY A 92 3.64 -2.63 -1.45
C GLY A 92 2.71 -3.66 -2.11
N ALA A 93 1.83 -3.22 -3.01
CA ALA A 93 0.97 -4.11 -3.77
C ALA A 93 1.79 -5.09 -4.62
N VAL A 94 2.83 -4.61 -5.31
CA VAL A 94 3.76 -5.47 -6.07
C VAL A 94 4.46 -6.47 -5.17
N LEU A 95 4.95 -6.04 -4.00
CA LEU A 95 5.56 -6.94 -3.02
C LEU A 95 4.60 -8.07 -2.63
N PHE A 96 3.36 -7.74 -2.27
CA PHE A 96 2.36 -8.75 -1.90
C PHE A 96 1.91 -9.63 -3.07
N ALA A 97 1.92 -9.10 -4.31
CA ALA A 97 1.69 -9.89 -5.50
C ALA A 97 2.78 -10.95 -5.69
N CYS A 98 4.06 -10.56 -5.51
CA CYS A 98 5.19 -11.48 -5.56
C CYS A 98 5.09 -12.54 -4.46
N LEU A 99 4.75 -12.16 -3.22
CA LEU A 99 4.57 -13.09 -2.11
C LEU A 99 3.43 -14.09 -2.37
N ALA A 100 2.30 -13.61 -2.90
CA ALA A 100 1.18 -14.47 -3.27
C ALA A 100 1.53 -15.44 -4.41
N ALA A 101 2.40 -15.03 -5.33
CA ALA A 101 2.86 -15.86 -6.44
C ALA A 101 3.92 -16.88 -6.01
N SER A 102 4.83 -16.52 -5.10
CA SER A 102 5.91 -17.40 -4.63
C SER A 102 5.44 -18.49 -3.67
N ALA A 103 4.24 -18.35 -3.10
CA ALA A 103 3.67 -19.29 -2.15
C ALA A 103 2.62 -20.23 -2.78
N ARG A 104 2.55 -20.26 -4.11
CA ARG A 104 1.83 -21.27 -4.90
C ARG A 104 2.76 -22.41 -5.28
#